data_AF-A0A285SL92-F1
#
_entry.id   AF-A0A285SL92-F1
#
_cell.length_a   1.000
_cell.length_b   1.000
_cell.length_c   1.000
_cell.angle_alpha   90.00
_cell.angle_beta   90.00
_cell.angle_gamma   90.00
#
_symmetry.space_group_name_H-M   'P 1'
#
loop_
_entity.id
_entity.type
_entity.pdbx_description
1 polymer ?
#
loop_
_entity_poly.entity_id
_entity_poly.type
_entity_poly.pdbx_seq_one_letter_code
_entity_poly.pdbx_strand_id
1 'polypeptide(L)' 'MNLKKKWILLSIVIIILIAGFLDIKYQGLFYQILPDSLQSYLMDLF' A
#
# COMPACT_ATOMS: atom_id res chain seq x y z
N MET A 1 21.42 15.60 4.34
CA MET A 1 20.58 15.16 3.20
C MET A 1 19.78 16.35 2.70
N ASN A 2 19.93 16.73 1.43
CA ASN A 2 19.37 17.97 0.87
C ASN A 2 17.82 18.02 1.03
N LEU A 3 17.25 19.15 1.46
CA LEU A 3 15.80 19.28 1.76
C LEU A 3 14.91 18.78 0.61
N LYS A 4 15.29 19.08 -0.64
CA LYS A 4 14.60 18.60 -1.85
C LYS A 4 14.56 17.06 -1.96
N LYS A 5 15.69 16.39 -1.68
CA LYS A 5 15.75 14.91 -1.67
C LYS A 5 14.87 14.32 -0.57
N LYS A 6 14.76 14.98 0.57
CA LYS A 6 13.91 14.54 1.69
C LYS A 6 12.43 14.62 1.33
N TRP A 7 12.00 15.70 0.68
CA TRP A 7 10.63 15.87 0.18
C TRP A 7 10.27 14.88 -0.93
N ILE A 8 11.17 14.66 -1.90
CA ILE A 8 10.96 13.65 -2.96
C ILE A 8 10.77 12.26 -2.35
N LEU A 9 11.62 11.90 -1.39
CA LEU A 9 11.52 10.60 -0.73
C LEU A 9 10.21 10.47 0.06
N LEU A 10 9.78 11.52 0.75
CA LEU A 10 8.49 11.56 1.44
C LEU A 10 7.32 11.35 0.45
N SER A 11 7.34 12.05 -0.69
CA SER A 11 6.28 11.92 -1.70
C SER A 11 6.21 10.51 -2.29
N ILE A 12 7.35 9.87 -2.54
CA ILE A 12 7.40 8.49 -3.05
C ILE A 12 6.76 7.54 -2.03
N VAL A 13 7.09 7.67 -0.75
CA VAL A 13 6.49 6.83 0.32
C VAL A 13 4.98 7.02 0.36
N ILE A 14 4.49 8.26 0.30
CA ILE A 14 3.04 8.56 0.30
C ILE A 14 2.35 7.91 -0.90
N ILE A 15 2.92 8.01 -2.10
CA ILE A 15 2.36 7.40 -3.31
C ILE A 15 2.30 5.87 -3.17
N ILE A 16 3.35 5.24 -2.63
CA ILE A 16 3.38 3.78 -2.42
C ILE A 16 2.32 3.36 -1.39
N LEU A 17 2.14 4.12 -0.31
CA LEU A 17 1.11 3.83 0.70
C LEU A 17 -0.30 3.92 0.11
N ILE A 18 -0.58 4.96 -0.68
CA ILE A 18 -1.88 5.12 -1.35
C ILE A 18 -2.11 4.00 -2.36
N ALA A 19 -1.10 3.66 -3.17
CA ALA A 19 -1.20 2.59 -4.16
C ALA A 19 -1.44 1.23 -3.50
N GLY A 20 -0.72 0.92 -2.41
CA GLY A 20 -0.92 -0.32 -1.65
C GLY A 20 -2.29 -0.38 -0.97
N PHE A 21 -2.75 0.73 -0.39
CA PHE A 21 -4.09 0.81 0.20
C PHE A 21 -5.19 0.61 -0.86
N LEU A 22 -5.02 1.22 -2.03
CA LEU A 22 -5.96 1.08 -3.15
C LEU A 22 -5.95 -0.36 -3.68
N ASP A 23 -4.78 -0.98 -3.83
CA ASP A 23 -4.67 -2.37 -4.27
C ASP A 23 -5.37 -3.33 -3.29
N ILE A 24 -5.18 -3.15 -1.98
CA ILE A 24 -5.89 -3.94 -0.96
C ILE A 24 -7.41 -3.75 -1.06
N LYS A 25 -7.87 -2.49 -1.13
CA LYS A 25 -9.31 -2.17 -1.16
C LYS A 25 -10.03 -2.75 -2.38
N TYR A 26 -9.37 -2.78 -3.53
CA TYR A 26 -9.95 -3.26 -4.79
C TYR A 26 -9.52 -4.69 -5.14
N GLN A 27 -8.99 -5.45 -4.18
CA GLN A 27 -8.52 -6.82 -4.37
C GLN A 27 -7.55 -6.97 -5.56
N GLY A 28 -6.63 -6.02 -5.67
CA GLY A 28 -5.63 -5.92 -6.72
C GLY A 28 -4.53 -6.99 -6.62
N LEU A 29 -3.48 -6.82 -7.41
CA LEU A 29 -2.44 -7.84 -7.59
C LEU A 29 -1.67 -8.12 -6.31
N PHE A 30 -1.38 -7.10 -5.51
CA PHE A 30 -0.71 -7.31 -4.23
C PHE A 30 -1.64 -8.03 -3.26
N TYR A 31 -2.92 -7.63 -3.18
CA TYR A 31 -3.91 -8.32 -2.37
C TYR A 31 -4.03 -9.81 -2.72
N GLN A 32 -4.04 -10.16 -4.00
CA GLN A 32 -4.13 -11.55 -4.45
C GLN A 32 -2.88 -12.39 -4.12
N ILE A 33 -1.72 -11.73 -4.00
CA ILE A 33 -0.46 -12.38 -3.61
C ILE A 33 -0.37 -12.57 -2.08
N LEU A 34 -1.17 -11.82 -1.29
CA LEU A 34 -1.20 -12.02 0.15
C LEU A 34 -1.65 -13.45 0.49
N PRO A 35 -1.16 -14.04 1.59
CA PRO A 35 -1.69 -15.29 2.10
C PRO A 35 -3.18 -15.21 2.42
N ASP A 36 -3.90 -16.32 2.26
CA ASP A 36 -5.34 -16.41 2.50
C ASP A 36 -5.75 -15.87 3.89
N SER A 37 -4.95 -16.13 4.93
CA SER A 37 -5.20 -15.64 6.28
C SER A 37 -5.24 -14.10 6.37
N LEU A 38 -4.38 -13.42 5.63
CA LEU A 38 -4.35 -11.96 5.59
C LEU A 38 -5.43 -11.41 4.65
N GLN A 39 -5.74 -12.10 3.54
CA GLN A 39 -6.85 -11.73 2.68
C GLN A 39 -8.17 -11.75 3.45
N SER A 40 -8.46 -12.85 4.16
CA SER A 40 -9.68 -12.98 4.99
C SER A 40 -9.73 -11.92 6.09
N TYR A 41 -8.62 -11.69 6.80
CA TYR A 41 -8.55 -10.64 7.82
C TYR A 41 -8.85 -9.24 7.27
N LEU A 42 -8.30 -8.92 6.10
CA LEU A 42 -8.55 -7.63 5.44
C LEU A 42 -9.98 -7.54 4.89
N MET A 43 -10.56 -8.64 4.42
CA MET A 43 -11.95 -8.69 3.93
C MET A 43 -12.96 -8.50 5.07
N ASP A 44 -12.63 -8.97 6.28
CA ASP A 44 -13.44 -8.72 7.48
C ASP A 44 -13.32 -7.26 7.97
N LEU A 45 -12.25 -6.55 7.58
CA LEU A 45 -11.93 -5.20 8.04
C LEU A 45 -12.47 -4.09 7.13
N PHE A 46 -12.81 -4.40 5.87
CA PHE A 46 -13.31 -3.47 4.84
C PHE A 46 -14.70 -3.88 4.34
#